data_AF-A0A932FDI0-F1
#
_entry.id   AF-A0A932FDI0-F1
#
_cell.length_a   1.000
_cell.length_b   1.000
_cell.length_c   1.000
_cell.angle_alpha   90.00
_cell.angle_beta   90.00
_cell.angle_gamma   90.00
#
_symmetry.space_group_name_H-M   'P 1'
#
loop_
_entity.id
_entity.type
_entity.pdbx_description
1 polymer ?
#
loop_
_entity_poly.entity_id
_entity_poly.type
_entity_poly.pdbx_seq_one_letter_code
_entity_poly.pdbx_strand_id
1 'polypeptide(L)'
;MKIQYHLYRLKERTEIGVKTLADAKNYTIGVMRDDVRQQYLQGKGFTRLAVSAQWSDNFAKLIKRRVDLVPLTEDDASSLCAQARFDCAGLERVLTLDEASTGLYMAYSNATPDGTVQKTRTAFDKLKADGTVRRIMEKKP
;
A
#
# COMPACT_ATOMS: atom_id res chain seq x y z
N MET A 1 9.34 -9.37 7.44
CA MET A 1 8.34 -9.19 6.36
C MET A 1 8.31 -7.72 6.02
N LYS A 2 8.57 -7.37 4.76
CA LYS A 2 8.60 -5.99 4.27
C LYS A 2 7.32 -5.80 3.45
N ILE A 3 6.54 -4.78 3.73
CA ILE A 3 5.43 -4.42 2.84
C ILE A 3 6.04 -3.77 1.61
N GLN A 4 5.71 -4.28 0.43
CA GLN A 4 6.12 -3.68 -0.83
C GLN A 4 4.92 -2.98 -1.47
N TYR A 5 5.10 -1.70 -1.77
CA TYR A 5 4.11 -0.90 -2.48
C TYR A 5 4.52 -0.72 -3.93
N HIS A 6 3.56 -0.82 -4.83
CA HIS A 6 3.77 -0.58 -6.25
C HIS A 6 2.72 0.37 -6.81
N LEU A 7 3.13 1.20 -7.77
CA LEU A 7 2.20 1.97 -8.57
C LEU A 7 1.58 1.06 -9.64
N TYR A 8 0.26 1.04 -9.67
CA TYR A 8 -0.53 0.35 -10.69
C TYR A 8 -1.23 1.35 -11.60
N ARG A 9 -1.24 1.05 -12.90
CA ARG A 9 -2.10 1.68 -13.91
C ARG A 9 -3.06 0.65 -14.49
N LEU A 10 -4.05 1.12 -15.26
CA LEU A 10 -4.78 0.26 -16.18
C LEU A 10 -3.86 -0.11 -17.36
N LYS A 11 -3.79 -1.40 -17.70
CA LYS A 11 -2.90 -1.96 -18.74
C LYS A 11 -3.16 -1.37 -20.14
N GLU A 12 -4.40 -0.98 -20.42
CA GLU A 12 -4.79 -0.32 -21.67
C GLU A 12 -4.23 1.12 -21.80
N ARG A 13 -3.85 1.76 -20.69
CA ARG A 13 -3.36 3.16 -20.66
C ARG A 13 -1.86 3.20 -20.90
N THR A 14 -1.43 2.76 -22.08
CA THR A 14 -0.02 2.61 -22.45
C THR A 14 0.74 3.94 -22.50
N GLU A 15 0.04 5.06 -22.68
CA GLU A 15 0.59 6.41 -22.68
C GLU A 15 1.08 6.88 -21.29
N ILE A 16 0.66 6.22 -20.20
CA ILE A 16 1.14 6.49 -18.84
C ILE A 16 2.52 5.85 -18.63
N GLY A 17 3.56 6.40 -19.23
CA GLY A 17 4.92 5.92 -19.08
C GLY A 17 5.52 6.31 -17.73
N VAL A 18 5.73 5.33 -16.84
CA VAL A 18 6.42 5.51 -15.54
C VAL A 18 7.60 4.55 -15.48
N LYS A 19 8.83 5.06 -15.57
CA LYS A 19 10.07 4.27 -15.38
C LYS A 19 10.78 4.66 -14.09
N THR A 20 10.57 5.89 -13.64
CA THR A 20 11.15 6.44 -12.42
C THR A 20 10.07 7.07 -11.55
N LEU A 21 10.40 7.31 -10.27
CA LEU A 21 9.51 8.03 -9.37
C LEU A 21 9.23 9.47 -9.86
N ALA A 22 10.19 10.10 -10.53
CA ALA A 22 10.01 11.45 -11.07
C ALA A 22 8.94 11.47 -12.18
N ASP A 23 8.92 10.46 -13.06
CA ASP A 23 7.92 10.35 -14.14
C ASP A 23 6.49 10.31 -13.59
N ALA A 24 6.30 9.62 -12.46
CA ALA A 24 5.01 9.47 -11.80
C ALA A 24 4.40 10.83 -11.36
N LYS A 25 5.21 11.88 -11.16
CA LYS A 25 4.74 13.21 -10.75
C LYS A 25 3.85 13.89 -11.79
N ASN A 26 3.94 13.47 -13.05
CA ASN A 26 3.13 14.03 -14.14
C ASN A 26 1.67 13.53 -14.11
N TYR A 27 1.39 12.49 -13.34
CA TYR A 27 0.11 11.79 -13.36
C TYR A 27 -0.68 12.01 -12.07
N THR A 28 -2.00 11.82 -12.15
CA THR A 28 -2.87 11.92 -10.98
C THR A 28 -2.85 10.62 -10.20
N ILE A 29 -2.50 10.66 -8.92
CA ILE A 29 -2.35 9.45 -8.09
C ILE A 29 -3.46 9.39 -7.04
N GLY A 30 -4.23 8.32 -7.03
CA GLY A 30 -5.22 8.04 -5.99
C GLY A 30 -4.56 7.56 -4.71
N VAL A 31 -4.75 8.27 -3.60
CA VAL A 31 -4.14 7.94 -2.29
C VAL A 31 -5.21 7.95 -1.19
N MET A 32 -5.01 7.15 -0.14
CA MET A 32 -5.89 7.16 1.03
C MET A 32 -5.47 8.26 2.00
N ARG A 33 -6.45 8.93 2.62
CA ARG A 33 -6.22 10.00 3.59
C ARG A 33 -5.36 9.51 4.76
N ASP A 34 -4.33 10.27 5.07
CA ASP A 34 -3.39 10.09 6.19
C ASP A 34 -2.64 8.74 6.18
N ASP A 35 -2.69 8.01 5.07
CA ASP A 35 -1.95 6.75 4.86
C ASP A 35 -0.47 7.02 4.56
N VAL A 36 0.39 6.07 4.93
CA VAL A 36 1.84 6.13 4.71
C VAL A 36 2.22 6.43 3.25
N ARG A 37 1.45 5.92 2.28
CA ARG A 37 1.68 6.16 0.85
C ARG A 37 1.38 7.61 0.45
N GLN A 38 0.36 8.24 1.05
CA GLN A 38 0.10 9.67 0.85
C GLN A 38 1.29 10.48 1.40
N GLN A 39 1.66 10.25 2.65
CA GLN A 39 2.73 11.01 3.31
C GLN A 39 4.06 10.86 2.58
N TYR A 40 4.40 9.64 2.15
CA TYR A 40 5.59 9.35 1.35
C TYR A 40 5.59 10.14 0.04
N LEU A 41 4.50 10.08 -0.74
CA LEU A 41 4.43 10.79 -2.02
C LEU A 41 4.46 12.32 -1.81
N GLN A 42 3.78 12.84 -0.80
CA GLN A 42 3.85 14.26 -0.44
C GLN A 42 5.28 14.67 -0.07
N GLY A 43 5.98 13.89 0.76
CA GLY A 43 7.38 14.12 1.14
C GLY A 43 8.35 14.06 -0.05
N LYS A 44 7.99 13.31 -1.11
CA LYS A 44 8.72 13.29 -2.39
C LYS A 44 8.31 14.42 -3.34
N GLY A 45 7.43 15.33 -2.93
CA GLY A 45 7.01 16.51 -3.69
C GLY A 45 5.96 16.21 -4.77
N PHE A 46 5.10 15.22 -4.56
CA PHE A 46 3.94 14.99 -5.43
C PHE A 46 2.80 15.94 -5.05
N THR A 47 2.27 16.65 -6.04
CA THR A 47 1.19 17.64 -5.86
C THR A 47 -0.15 17.17 -6.45
N ARG A 48 -0.13 16.20 -7.38
CA ARG A 48 -1.30 15.69 -8.10
C ARG A 48 -1.94 14.49 -7.39
N LEU A 49 -2.25 14.65 -6.10
CA LEU A 49 -2.79 13.57 -5.27
C LEU A 49 -4.30 13.68 -5.13
N ALA A 50 -5.02 12.66 -5.59
CA ALA A 50 -6.45 12.52 -5.40
C ALA A 50 -6.71 11.71 -4.11
N VAL A 51 -7.08 12.42 -3.04
CA VAL A 51 -7.29 11.79 -1.73
C VAL A 51 -8.69 11.18 -1.63
N SER A 52 -8.78 9.95 -1.10
CA SER A 52 -10.04 9.28 -0.78
C SER A 52 -10.02 8.69 0.64
N ALA A 53 -11.19 8.37 1.18
CA ALA A 53 -11.28 7.72 2.49
C ALA A 53 -10.96 6.21 2.42
N GLN A 54 -11.31 5.54 1.31
CA GLN A 54 -11.14 4.09 1.14
C GLN A 54 -10.30 3.74 -0.10
N TRP A 55 -9.62 2.58 -0.07
CA TRP A 55 -8.89 2.06 -1.23
C TRP A 55 -9.82 1.66 -2.36
N SER A 56 -11.01 1.16 -2.04
CA SER A 56 -12.08 0.87 -3.01
C SER A 56 -12.48 2.12 -3.81
N ASP A 57 -12.53 3.30 -3.19
CA ASP A 57 -12.82 4.56 -3.89
C ASP A 57 -11.72 4.93 -4.88
N ASN A 58 -10.44 4.81 -4.46
CA ASN A 58 -9.29 5.07 -5.33
C ASN A 58 -9.22 4.07 -6.48
N PHE A 59 -9.51 2.80 -6.21
CA PHE A 59 -9.58 1.77 -7.24
C PHE A 59 -10.71 2.01 -8.24
N ALA A 60 -11.90 2.38 -7.76
CA ALA A 60 -13.01 2.76 -8.62
C ALA A 60 -12.69 4.00 -9.47
N LYS A 61 -11.95 4.98 -8.92
CA LYS A 61 -11.44 6.13 -9.68
C LYS A 61 -10.45 5.70 -10.76
N LEU A 62 -9.57 4.74 -10.49
CA LEU A 62 -8.62 4.19 -11.46
C LEU A 62 -9.37 3.54 -12.64
N ILE A 63 -10.30 2.62 -12.36
CA ILE A 63 -11.12 1.95 -13.38
C ILE A 63 -11.91 2.97 -14.22
N LYS A 64 -12.43 4.02 -13.59
CA LYS A 64 -13.17 5.10 -14.27
C LYS A 64 -12.25 6.15 -14.91
N ARG A 65 -10.93 5.91 -14.96
CA ARG A 65 -9.91 6.79 -15.55
C ARG A 65 -9.91 8.21 -14.95
N ARG A 66 -10.32 8.37 -13.70
CA ARG A 66 -10.30 9.64 -12.94
C ARG A 66 -8.99 9.87 -12.20
N VAL A 67 -8.24 8.80 -11.98
CA VAL A 67 -6.82 8.84 -11.58
C VAL A 67 -6.07 7.92 -12.52
N ASP A 68 -4.78 8.18 -12.66
CA ASP A 68 -3.90 7.48 -13.58
C ASP A 68 -3.17 6.33 -12.87
N LEU A 69 -2.86 6.52 -11.58
CA LEU A 69 -2.06 5.59 -10.77
C LEU A 69 -2.68 5.39 -9.38
N VAL A 70 -2.48 4.20 -8.81
CA VAL A 70 -2.78 3.90 -7.39
C VAL A 70 -1.63 3.08 -6.77
N PRO A 71 -1.08 3.48 -5.60
CA PRO A 71 -0.07 2.71 -4.88
C PRO A 71 -0.72 1.60 -4.03
N LEU A 72 -0.51 0.34 -4.41
CA LEU A 72 -1.09 -0.84 -3.76
C LEU A 72 -0.01 -1.87 -3.45
N THR A 73 -0.28 -2.75 -2.48
CA THR A 73 0.43 -4.03 -2.39
C THR A 73 -0.13 -5.01 -3.42
N GLU A 74 0.57 -6.12 -3.70
CA GLU A 74 0.04 -7.17 -4.58
C GLU A 74 -1.26 -7.79 -4.02
N ASP A 75 -1.33 -7.98 -2.70
CA ASP A 75 -2.52 -8.50 -2.02
C ASP A 75 -3.69 -7.51 -2.05
N ASP A 76 -3.42 -6.21 -1.87
CA ASP A 76 -4.44 -5.15 -1.99
C ASP A 76 -5.00 -5.12 -3.41
N ALA A 77 -4.12 -5.17 -4.43
CA ALA A 77 -4.53 -5.17 -5.84
C ALA A 77 -5.44 -6.36 -6.15
N SER A 78 -5.03 -7.57 -5.76
CA SER A 78 -5.83 -8.79 -5.93
C SER A 78 -7.19 -8.70 -5.23
N SER A 79 -7.20 -8.24 -3.98
CA SER A 79 -8.42 -8.10 -3.18
C SER A 79 -9.37 -7.06 -3.77
N LEU A 80 -8.86 -5.92 -4.23
CA LEU A 80 -9.67 -4.85 -4.84
C LEU A 80 -10.24 -5.27 -6.20
N CYS A 81 -9.48 -6.00 -7.02
CA CYS A 81 -9.99 -6.61 -8.24
C CYS A 81 -11.18 -7.53 -7.94
N ALA A 82 -11.03 -8.44 -6.97
CA ALA A 82 -12.08 -9.37 -6.60
C ALA A 82 -13.34 -8.65 -6.09
N GLN A 83 -13.17 -7.67 -5.19
CA GLN A 83 -14.26 -6.85 -4.65
C GLN A 83 -14.99 -6.07 -5.76
N ALA A 84 -14.27 -5.51 -6.71
CA ALA A 84 -14.82 -4.74 -7.82
C ALA A 84 -15.33 -5.59 -8.99
N ARG A 85 -15.14 -6.92 -8.94
CA ARG A 85 -15.36 -7.85 -10.08
C ARG A 85 -14.62 -7.39 -11.35
N PHE A 86 -13.42 -6.87 -11.17
CA PHE A 86 -12.54 -6.38 -12.24
C PHE A 86 -11.50 -7.46 -12.58
N ASP A 87 -11.26 -7.71 -13.87
CA ASP A 87 -10.20 -8.62 -14.30
C ASP A 87 -8.82 -8.02 -13.97
N CYS A 88 -8.14 -8.65 -13.01
CA CYS A 88 -6.85 -8.19 -12.50
C CYS A 88 -5.74 -8.22 -13.58
N ALA A 89 -5.90 -8.97 -14.67
CA ALA A 89 -5.00 -8.91 -15.83
C ALA A 89 -5.04 -7.53 -16.55
N GLY A 90 -6.09 -6.74 -16.29
CA GLY A 90 -6.24 -5.36 -16.73
C GLY A 90 -5.45 -4.35 -15.90
N LEU A 91 -4.79 -4.76 -14.80
CA LEU A 91 -3.85 -3.93 -14.07
C LEU A 91 -2.42 -4.20 -14.52
N GLU A 92 -1.60 -3.15 -14.51
CA GLU A 92 -0.18 -3.25 -14.76
C GLU A 92 0.60 -2.55 -13.65
N ARG A 93 1.52 -3.28 -13.03
CA ARG A 93 2.52 -2.71 -12.12
C ARG A 93 3.57 -1.97 -12.94
N VAL A 94 3.75 -0.67 -12.69
CA VAL A 94 4.71 0.16 -13.44
C VAL A 94 5.93 0.60 -12.65
N LEU A 95 5.84 0.67 -11.32
CA LEU A 95 6.97 1.08 -10.48
C LEU A 95 6.83 0.51 -9.07
N THR A 96 7.94 0.04 -8.49
CA THR A 96 8.02 -0.31 -7.06
C THR A 96 8.50 0.89 -6.25
N LEU A 97 7.86 1.16 -5.11
CA LEU A 97 8.21 2.23 -4.19
C LEU A 97 9.12 1.68 -3.07
N ASP A 98 10.37 1.39 -3.40
CA ASP A 98 11.30 0.69 -2.48
C ASP A 98 11.57 1.43 -1.18
N GLU A 99 11.63 2.77 -1.23
CA GLU A 99 11.84 3.63 -0.06
C GLU A 99 10.61 3.73 0.85
N ALA A 100 9.40 3.59 0.29
CA ALA A 100 8.15 3.56 1.06
C ALA A 100 7.91 2.20 1.73
N SER A 101 8.65 1.18 1.31
CA SER A 101 8.45 -0.19 1.73
C SER A 101 9.11 -0.41 3.10
N THR A 102 8.31 -0.59 4.15
CA THR A 102 8.81 -0.72 5.54
C THR A 102 8.38 -2.05 6.18
N GLY A 103 9.00 -2.37 7.32
CA GLY A 103 8.44 -3.35 8.24
C GLY A 103 7.15 -2.82 8.89
N LEU A 104 6.30 -3.75 9.34
CA LEU A 104 5.18 -3.42 10.22
C LEU A 104 5.65 -3.39 11.68
N TYR A 105 5.12 -2.43 12.43
CA TYR A 105 5.41 -2.24 13.84
C TYR A 105 4.13 -2.04 14.62
N MET A 106 4.11 -2.46 15.89
CA MET A 106 3.02 -2.15 16.79
C MET A 106 3.19 -0.71 17.30
N ALA A 107 2.18 0.12 17.09
CA ALA A 107 2.14 1.49 17.60
C ALA A 107 1.54 1.52 19.01
N TYR A 108 2.11 2.33 19.89
CA TYR A 108 1.62 2.55 21.26
C TYR A 108 1.41 4.06 21.47
N SER A 109 0.44 4.42 22.31
CA SER A 109 0.32 5.80 22.78
C SER A 109 1.57 6.18 23.58
N ASN A 110 2.02 7.43 23.46
CA ASN A 110 3.15 7.98 24.23
C ASN A 110 2.95 7.88 25.76
N ALA A 111 1.71 7.77 26.23
CA ALA A 111 1.39 7.57 27.65
C ALA A 111 1.48 6.10 28.11
N THR A 112 1.75 5.16 27.20
CA THR A 112 1.83 3.73 27.52
C THR A 112 3.11 3.45 28.29
N PRO A 113 3.07 2.87 29.51
CA PRO A 113 4.29 2.59 30.26
C PRO A 113 5.22 1.62 29.51
N ASP A 114 6.53 1.88 29.57
CA ASP A 114 7.55 1.04 28.91
C ASP A 114 7.44 -0.44 29.31
N GLY A 115 7.11 -0.71 30.57
CA GLY A 115 6.90 -2.07 31.06
C GLY A 115 5.81 -2.83 30.29
N THR A 116 4.76 -2.15 29.84
CA THR A 116 3.71 -2.74 28.99
C THR A 116 4.23 -2.99 27.58
N VAL A 117 4.95 -2.03 27.00
CA VAL A 117 5.57 -2.16 25.67
C VAL A 117 6.57 -3.32 25.62
N GLN A 118 7.37 -3.52 26.67
CA GLN A 118 8.33 -4.62 26.71
C GLN A 118 7.67 -5.98 26.87
N LYS A 119 6.58 -6.06 27.64
CA LYS A 119 5.80 -7.30 27.77
C LYS A 119 5.23 -7.76 26.43
N THR A 120 4.62 -6.85 25.67
CA THR A 120 4.06 -7.16 24.35
C THR A 120 5.14 -7.51 23.33
N ARG A 121 6.28 -6.81 23.32
CA ARG A 121 7.44 -7.16 22.47
C ARG A 121 7.94 -8.57 22.76
N THR A 122 8.20 -8.88 24.03
CA THR A 122 8.69 -10.19 24.46
C THR A 122 7.70 -11.30 24.11
N ALA A 123 6.40 -11.07 24.30
CA ALA A 123 5.36 -12.03 23.94
C ALA A 123 5.32 -12.28 22.42
N PHE A 124 5.39 -11.23 21.61
CA PHE A 124 5.42 -11.36 20.16
C PHE A 124 6.69 -12.07 19.66
N ASP A 125 7.84 -11.81 20.30
CA ASP A 125 9.09 -12.52 19.98
C ASP A 125 8.99 -14.02 20.26
N LYS A 126 8.32 -14.43 21.36
CA LYS A 126 8.03 -15.84 21.64
C LYS A 126 7.13 -16.47 20.56
N LEU A 127 6.05 -15.78 20.17
CA LEU A 127 5.13 -16.25 19.11
C LEU A 127 5.80 -16.35 17.73
N LYS A 128 6.82 -15.51 17.47
CA LYS A 128 7.64 -15.64 16.26
C LYS A 128 8.56 -16.86 16.36
N ALA A 129 9.25 -17.02 17.51
CA ALA A 129 10.21 -18.09 17.73
C ALA A 129 9.56 -19.49 17.69
N ASP A 130 8.36 -19.64 18.25
CA ASP A 130 7.60 -20.90 18.25
C ASP A 130 6.84 -21.18 16.94
N GLY A 131 6.92 -20.27 15.96
CA GLY A 131 6.32 -20.42 14.64
C GLY A 131 4.83 -20.12 14.55
N THR A 132 4.17 -19.71 15.64
CA THR A 132 2.75 -19.34 15.63
C THR A 132 2.45 -18.21 14.65
N VAL A 133 3.29 -17.17 14.61
CA VAL A 133 3.12 -16.04 13.67
C VAL A 133 3.14 -16.53 12.23
N ARG A 134 4.09 -17.41 11.87
CA ARG A 134 4.21 -17.95 10.51
C ARG A 134 2.93 -18.69 10.09
N ARG A 135 2.42 -19.56 10.96
CA ARG A 135 1.22 -20.36 10.72
C ARG A 135 -0.04 -19.49 10.53
N ILE A 136 -0.14 -18.38 11.26
CA ILE A 136 -1.24 -17.41 11.10
C ILE A 136 -1.13 -16.71 9.75
N MET A 137 0.08 -16.28 9.37
CA MET A 137 0.30 -15.56 8.10
C MET A 137 0.11 -16.44 6.86
N GLU A 138 0.37 -17.74 6.94
CA GLU A 138 0.15 -18.69 5.84
C GLU A 138 -1.34 -18.99 5.61
N LYS A 139 -2.20 -18.80 6.62
CA LYS A 139 -3.65 -18.82 6.42
C LYS A 139 -4.07 -17.51 5.75
N LYS A 140 -4.18 -17.52 4.42
CA LYS A 140 -4.89 -16.46 3.71
C LYS A 140 -6.34 -16.38 4.25
N PRO A 141 -6.87 -15.18 4.52
CA PRO A 141 -8.27 -15.00 4.90
C PRO A 141 -9.22 -15.44 3.79
#